data_AF-A0A7S2CSW2-F1
#
_entry.id   AF-A0A7S2CSW2-F1
#
_cell.length_a   1.000
_cell.length_b   1.000
_cell.length_c   1.000
_cell.angle_alpha   90.00
_cell.angle_beta   90.00
_cell.angle_gamma   90.00
#
_symmetry.space_group_name_H-M   'P 1'
#
loop_
_entity.id
_entity.type
_entity.pdbx_description
1 polymer ?
#
loop_
_entity_poly.entity_id
_entity_poly.type
_entity_poly.pdbx_seq_one_letter_code
_entity_poly.pdbx_strand_id
1 'polypeptide(L)'
;MEALFECTLQMIIGNFEDFPEVRIQFFSLLQSIISNQHCFMALFSIPQEHQKLVVDSVAYAIKHTERNVADMGLDIMFELLQNVARTPQFAQVFYQNFLLSLVQDVLYVMTDRLHKSGFKMHATLLRTLFHVVESGQVTAPLFDPATTAAGTTNQQFMRDHIGNLLITSFPNLTQNQVIKFVGGLFDRNMDLPTFKTHLRDFLVSLKEFEGDDGGNQGLYDEERQQELQQQQQQETARRQAVGGLLNPYEVPDDMADL
;
A
#
# COMPACT_ATOMS: atom_id res chain seq x y z
N MET A 1 -2.62 4.79 -24.95
CA MET A 1 -1.34 5.12 -24.29
C MET A 1 -0.72 6.33 -24.95
N GLU A 2 -0.21 6.25 -26.17
CA GLU A 2 0.53 7.35 -26.84
C GLU A 2 -0.21 8.71 -26.94
N ALA A 3 -1.52 8.71 -27.25
CA ALA A 3 -2.23 9.97 -27.50
C ALA A 3 -2.65 10.77 -26.25
N LEU A 4 -2.78 10.11 -25.09
CA LEU A 4 -3.34 10.72 -23.87
C LEU A 4 -2.44 10.55 -22.65
N PHE A 5 -1.68 9.46 -22.56
CA PHE A 5 -0.99 9.11 -21.33
C PHE A 5 0.15 10.07 -21.02
N GLU A 6 1.09 10.23 -21.96
CA GLU A 6 2.30 11.02 -21.72
C GLU A 6 2.03 12.51 -21.63
N CYS A 7 1.18 13.05 -22.52
CA CYS A 7 0.84 14.47 -22.49
C CYS A 7 0.08 14.84 -21.21
N THR A 8 -0.87 14.00 -20.76
CA THR A 8 -1.58 14.23 -19.49
C THR A 8 -0.65 14.03 -18.29
N LEU A 9 0.23 13.03 -18.30
CA LEU A 9 1.19 12.82 -17.23
C LEU A 9 2.10 14.04 -17.06
N GLN A 10 2.63 14.59 -18.16
CA GLN A 10 3.46 15.81 -18.13
C GLN A 10 2.74 17.02 -17.52
N MET A 11 1.42 17.11 -17.64
CA MET A 11 0.65 18.18 -17.01
C MET A 11 0.58 18.04 -15.49
N ILE A 12 0.49 16.81 -14.97
CA ILE A 12 0.16 16.56 -13.56
C ILE A 12 1.37 16.22 -12.68
N ILE A 13 2.55 15.95 -13.25
CA ILE A 13 3.76 15.61 -12.48
C ILE A 13 4.57 16.83 -12.04
N GLY A 14 4.32 18.01 -12.62
CA GLY A 14 5.10 19.22 -12.34
C GLY A 14 4.96 19.71 -10.89
N ASN A 15 3.77 19.55 -10.31
CA ASN A 15 3.46 19.83 -8.90
C ASN A 15 2.15 19.13 -8.50
N PHE A 16 1.81 19.21 -7.20
CA PHE A 16 0.61 18.59 -6.63
C PHE A 16 -0.65 19.48 -6.66
N GLU A 17 -0.58 20.70 -7.18
CA GLU A 17 -1.65 21.71 -7.08
C GLU A 17 -2.38 21.90 -8.41
N ASP A 18 -1.66 21.89 -9.53
CA ASP A 18 -2.21 22.17 -10.85
C ASP A 18 -3.08 21.02 -11.38
N PHE A 19 -4.11 21.40 -12.14
CA PHE A 19 -5.04 20.49 -12.84
C PHE A 19 -5.64 19.37 -11.95
N PRO A 20 -6.24 19.69 -10.79
CA PRO A 20 -6.73 18.69 -9.85
C PRO A 20 -7.80 17.77 -10.45
N GLU A 21 -8.68 18.30 -11.30
CA GLU A 21 -9.71 17.49 -11.97
C GLU A 21 -9.09 16.52 -12.96
N VAL A 22 -8.10 16.98 -13.74
CA VAL A 22 -7.37 16.13 -14.71
C VAL A 22 -6.65 15.02 -13.98
N ARG A 23 -6.04 15.32 -12.82
CA ARG A 23 -5.33 14.34 -11.99
C ARG A 23 -6.26 13.23 -11.51
N ILE A 24 -7.42 13.58 -10.96
CA ILE A 24 -8.41 12.59 -10.50
C ILE A 24 -8.87 11.70 -11.67
N GLN A 25 -9.19 12.29 -12.82
CA GLN A 25 -9.65 11.54 -13.99
C GLN A 25 -8.56 10.66 -14.59
N PHE A 26 -7.31 11.11 -14.58
CA PHE A 26 -6.16 10.33 -15.04
C PHE A 26 -5.97 9.06 -14.20
N PHE A 27 -6.02 9.18 -12.87
CA PHE A 27 -5.89 8.02 -12.00
C PHE A 27 -7.13 7.12 -12.02
N SER A 28 -8.33 7.67 -12.19
CA SER A 28 -9.54 6.87 -12.42
C SER A 28 -9.48 6.06 -13.72
N LEU A 29 -8.91 6.63 -14.79
CA LEU A 29 -8.62 5.90 -16.03
C LEU A 29 -7.60 4.78 -15.80
N LEU A 30 -6.52 5.07 -15.07
CA LEU A 30 -5.52 4.05 -14.71
C LEU A 30 -6.14 2.91 -13.90
N GLN A 31 -6.98 3.22 -12.92
CA GLN A 31 -7.72 2.22 -12.15
C GLN A 31 -8.61 1.37 -13.06
N SER A 32 -9.31 1.98 -14.02
CA SER A 32 -10.16 1.26 -14.98
C SER A 32 -9.36 0.33 -15.88
N ILE A 33 -8.16 0.74 -16.30
CA ILE A 33 -7.23 -0.09 -17.10
C ILE A 33 -6.72 -1.28 -16.29
N ILE A 34 -6.33 -1.05 -15.04
CA ILE A 34 -5.74 -2.07 -14.16
C ILE A 34 -6.81 -3.07 -13.69
N SER A 35 -8.01 -2.61 -13.34
CA SER A 35 -9.12 -3.46 -12.89
C SER A 35 -9.73 -4.31 -14.00
N ASN A 36 -9.65 -3.86 -15.25
CA ASN A 36 -10.11 -4.65 -16.37
C ASN A 36 -9.07 -5.70 -16.75
N GLN A 37 -9.41 -6.98 -16.58
CA GLN A 37 -8.49 -8.09 -16.83
C GLN A 37 -7.94 -8.12 -18.27
N HIS A 38 -8.74 -7.77 -19.28
CA HIS A 38 -8.26 -7.73 -20.66
C HIS A 38 -7.25 -6.59 -20.89
N CYS A 39 -7.53 -5.41 -20.33
CA CYS A 39 -6.63 -4.26 -20.40
C CYS A 39 -5.34 -4.48 -19.60
N PHE A 40 -5.43 -5.13 -18.43
CA PHE A 40 -4.26 -5.49 -17.63
C PHE A 40 -3.31 -6.41 -18.40
N MET A 41 -3.83 -7.40 -19.14
CA MET A 41 -2.99 -8.26 -19.99
C MET A 41 -2.36 -7.48 -21.14
N ALA A 42 -3.09 -6.53 -21.72
CA ALA A 42 -2.57 -5.65 -22.77
C ALA A 42 -1.45 -4.74 -22.26
N LEU A 43 -1.42 -4.39 -20.97
CA LEU A 43 -0.33 -3.63 -20.35
C LEU A 43 1.02 -4.35 -20.47
N PHE A 44 1.06 -5.68 -20.51
CA PHE A 44 2.32 -6.40 -20.71
C PHE A 44 2.68 -6.61 -22.19
N SER A 45 1.80 -6.18 -23.10
CA SER A 45 2.01 -6.26 -24.55
C SER A 45 2.58 -4.97 -25.16
N ILE A 46 2.63 -3.88 -24.39
CA ILE A 46 3.22 -2.60 -24.82
C ILE A 46 4.72 -2.54 -24.45
N PRO A 47 5.49 -1.63 -25.08
CA PRO A 47 6.90 -1.39 -24.73
C PRO A 47 7.15 -1.19 -23.23
N GLN A 48 8.28 -1.70 -22.74
CA GLN A 48 8.66 -1.68 -21.31
C GLN A 48 8.72 -0.26 -20.74
N GLU A 49 9.12 0.73 -21.54
CA GLU A 49 9.14 2.14 -21.15
C GLU A 49 7.76 2.64 -20.72
N HIS A 50 6.70 2.27 -21.45
CA HIS A 50 5.34 2.65 -21.11
C HIS A 50 4.78 1.85 -19.93
N GLN A 51 5.20 0.59 -19.76
CA GLN A 51 4.88 -0.17 -18.55
C GLN A 51 5.44 0.53 -17.31
N LYS A 52 6.70 0.97 -17.40
CA LYS A 52 7.35 1.73 -16.34
C LYS A 52 6.60 3.04 -16.06
N LEU A 53 6.19 3.79 -17.07
CA LEU A 53 5.41 5.01 -16.87
C LEU A 53 4.11 4.77 -16.10
N VAL A 54 3.41 3.65 -16.33
CA VAL A 54 2.21 3.29 -15.57
C VAL A 54 2.54 3.03 -14.11
N VAL A 55 3.57 2.21 -13.83
CA VAL A 55 3.97 1.91 -12.45
C VAL A 55 4.47 3.16 -11.71
N ASP A 56 5.29 3.98 -12.37
CA ASP A 56 5.80 5.24 -11.82
C ASP A 56 4.67 6.23 -11.54
N SER A 57 3.62 6.27 -12.38
CA SER A 57 2.45 7.11 -12.16
C SER A 57 1.70 6.70 -10.88
N VAL A 58 1.55 5.39 -10.65
CA VAL A 58 0.92 4.87 -9.42
C VAL A 58 1.80 5.16 -8.20
N ALA A 59 3.12 4.99 -8.31
CA ALA A 59 4.06 5.34 -7.25
C ALA A 59 4.07 6.86 -6.94
N TYR A 60 3.84 7.71 -7.95
CA TYR A 60 3.66 9.14 -7.77
C TYR A 60 2.35 9.46 -7.03
N ALA A 61 1.26 8.78 -7.38
CA ALA A 61 -0.05 8.97 -6.74
C ALA A 61 0.01 8.73 -5.22
N ILE A 62 0.67 7.67 -4.76
CA ILE A 62 0.75 7.36 -3.32
C ILE A 62 1.54 8.39 -2.52
N LYS A 63 2.38 9.21 -3.17
CA LYS A 63 3.16 10.29 -2.55
C LYS A 63 2.40 11.61 -2.52
N HIS A 64 1.19 11.67 -3.09
CA HIS A 64 0.43 12.90 -3.23
C HIS A 64 0.02 13.47 -1.86
N THR A 65 -0.05 14.79 -1.74
CA THR A 65 -0.47 15.49 -0.50
C THR A 65 -1.99 15.43 -0.30
N GLU A 66 -2.75 15.59 -1.38
CA GLU A 66 -4.21 15.35 -1.38
C GLU A 66 -4.55 13.89 -1.10
N ARG A 67 -5.27 13.68 0.00
CA ARG A 67 -5.62 12.35 0.53
C ARG A 67 -6.38 11.49 -0.47
N ASN A 68 -7.35 12.07 -1.19
CA ASN A 68 -8.15 11.34 -2.18
C ASN A 68 -7.30 10.74 -3.31
N VAL A 69 -6.27 11.46 -3.77
CA VAL A 69 -5.35 10.98 -4.82
C VAL A 69 -4.43 9.91 -4.24
N ALA A 70 -3.90 10.13 -3.03
CA ALA A 70 -3.05 9.15 -2.36
C ALA A 70 -3.79 7.83 -2.10
N ASP A 71 -5.01 7.88 -1.55
CA ASP A 71 -5.85 6.73 -1.27
C ASP A 71 -6.17 5.97 -2.57
N MET A 72 -6.55 6.67 -3.64
CA MET A 72 -6.76 6.07 -4.96
C MET A 72 -5.49 5.42 -5.51
N GLY A 73 -4.32 6.05 -5.33
CA GLY A 73 -3.03 5.47 -5.70
C GLY A 73 -2.73 4.16 -4.96
N LEU A 74 -3.06 4.09 -3.66
CA LEU A 74 -2.86 2.89 -2.84
C LEU A 74 -3.76 1.74 -3.30
N ASP A 75 -5.02 2.05 -3.61
CA ASP A 75 -5.98 1.07 -4.13
C ASP A 75 -5.53 0.52 -5.50
N ILE A 76 -5.12 1.41 -6.42
CA ILE A 76 -4.60 1.02 -7.73
C ILE A 76 -3.35 0.14 -7.58
N MET A 77 -2.42 0.51 -6.69
CA MET A 77 -1.21 -0.28 -6.44
C MET A 77 -1.56 -1.66 -5.90
N PHE A 78 -2.52 -1.76 -4.98
CA PHE A 78 -2.93 -3.04 -4.42
C PHE A 78 -3.59 -3.93 -5.48
N GLU A 79 -4.44 -3.37 -6.33
CA GLU A 79 -5.07 -4.09 -7.43
C GLU A 79 -4.03 -4.53 -8.48
N LEU A 80 -3.06 -3.68 -8.82
CA LEU A 80 -1.94 -4.02 -9.67
C LEU A 80 -1.19 -5.26 -9.15
N LEU A 81 -0.84 -5.28 -7.86
CA LEU A 81 -0.14 -6.41 -7.24
C LEU A 81 -0.99 -7.70 -7.25
N GLN A 82 -2.29 -7.59 -6.98
CA GLN A 82 -3.20 -8.75 -7.06
C GLN A 82 -3.28 -9.31 -8.48
N ASN A 83 -3.36 -8.44 -9.49
CA ASN A 83 -3.45 -8.87 -10.88
C ASN A 83 -2.15 -9.47 -11.38
N VAL A 84 -0.99 -8.94 -10.95
CA VAL A 84 0.32 -9.56 -11.20
C VAL A 84 0.37 -10.97 -10.60
N ALA A 85 -0.05 -11.14 -9.35
CA ALA A 85 -0.06 -12.45 -8.69
C ALA A 85 -0.99 -13.47 -9.39
N ARG A 86 -2.09 -13.00 -9.99
CA ARG A 86 -3.03 -13.82 -10.79
C ARG A 86 -2.55 -14.08 -12.22
N THR A 87 -1.41 -13.51 -12.62
CA THR A 87 -0.92 -13.56 -14.00
C THR A 87 0.52 -14.09 -14.05
N PRO A 88 0.74 -15.40 -13.83
CA PRO A 88 2.07 -15.97 -13.64
C PRO A 88 3.03 -15.76 -14.82
N GLN A 89 2.50 -15.66 -16.03
CA GLN A 89 3.28 -15.45 -17.26
C GLN A 89 4.04 -14.11 -17.30
N PHE A 90 3.57 -13.09 -16.57
CA PHE A 90 4.20 -11.76 -16.53
C PHE A 90 4.76 -11.44 -15.14
N ALA A 91 4.40 -12.21 -14.12
CA ALA A 91 4.73 -11.93 -12.73
C ALA A 91 6.25 -11.80 -12.49
N GLN A 92 7.06 -12.72 -13.01
CA GLN A 92 8.50 -12.71 -12.76
C GLN A 92 9.19 -11.48 -13.37
N VAL A 93 8.83 -11.12 -14.60
CA VAL A 93 9.35 -9.91 -15.26
C VAL A 93 8.93 -8.66 -14.48
N PHE A 94 7.67 -8.60 -14.03
CA PHE A 94 7.20 -7.51 -13.19
C PHE A 94 8.01 -7.40 -11.89
N TYR A 95 8.24 -8.52 -11.20
CA TYR A 95 8.97 -8.52 -9.94
C TYR A 95 10.41 -8.05 -10.10
N GLN A 96 11.13 -8.52 -11.12
CA GLN A 96 12.51 -8.09 -11.39
C GLN A 96 12.61 -6.58 -11.67
N ASN A 97 11.63 -6.01 -12.36
CA ASN A 97 11.69 -4.62 -12.78
C ASN A 97 11.18 -3.63 -11.73
N PHE A 98 10.18 -4.03 -10.93
CA PHE A 98 9.40 -3.07 -10.14
C PHE A 98 9.32 -3.38 -8.64
N LEU A 99 9.49 -4.64 -8.20
CA LEU A 99 9.22 -5.02 -6.80
C LEU A 99 10.05 -4.21 -5.80
N LEU A 100 11.36 -4.08 -6.06
CA LEU A 100 12.26 -3.38 -5.16
C LEU A 100 11.93 -1.89 -5.06
N SER A 101 11.63 -1.25 -6.20
CA SER A 101 11.21 0.16 -6.24
C SER A 101 9.91 0.37 -5.47
N LEU A 102 8.91 -0.48 -5.71
CA LEU A 102 7.62 -0.38 -5.03
C LEU A 102 7.75 -0.50 -3.51
N VAL A 103 8.60 -1.41 -3.03
CA VAL A 103 8.87 -1.54 -1.59
C VAL A 103 9.50 -0.27 -1.03
N GLN A 104 10.47 0.31 -1.73
CA GLN A 104 11.10 1.57 -1.32
C GLN A 104 10.11 2.73 -1.32
N ASP A 105 9.28 2.84 -2.35
CA ASP A 105 8.27 3.90 -2.47
C ASP A 105 7.22 3.81 -1.35
N VAL A 106 6.72 2.61 -1.04
CA VAL A 106 5.76 2.42 0.05
C VAL A 106 6.41 2.64 1.42
N LEU A 107 7.66 2.19 1.63
CA LEU A 107 8.40 2.49 2.87
C LEU A 107 8.62 3.99 3.05
N TYR A 108 9.02 4.69 1.98
CA TYR A 108 9.23 6.13 2.00
C TYR A 108 7.98 6.88 2.46
N VAL A 109 6.83 6.60 1.83
CA VAL A 109 5.54 7.22 2.18
C VAL A 109 5.10 6.85 3.60
N MET A 110 5.26 5.58 4.00
CA MET A 110 4.88 5.13 5.35
C MET A 110 5.69 5.83 6.45
N THR A 111 6.95 6.18 6.18
CA THR A 111 7.81 6.92 7.12
C THR A 111 7.65 8.44 7.04
N ASP A 112 6.84 8.96 6.11
CA ASP A 112 6.51 10.39 6.04
C ASP A 112 5.45 10.75 7.10
N ARG A 113 5.53 11.97 7.62
CA ARG A 113 4.55 12.54 8.55
C ARG A 113 3.24 12.93 7.86
N LEU A 114 3.24 13.12 6.54
CA LEU A 114 2.06 13.61 5.80
C LEU A 114 1.05 12.50 5.44
N HIS A 115 1.49 11.24 5.33
CA HIS A 115 0.66 10.16 4.78
C HIS A 115 0.09 9.19 5.82
N LYS A 116 0.05 9.60 7.10
CA LYS A 116 -0.39 8.73 8.21
C LYS A 116 -1.79 8.13 8.01
N SER A 117 -2.69 8.84 7.33
CA SER A 117 -4.05 8.36 7.07
C SER A 117 -4.14 7.14 6.13
N GLY A 118 -3.09 6.89 5.32
CA GLY A 118 -2.97 5.73 4.44
C GLY A 118 -2.33 4.50 5.10
N PHE A 119 -2.00 4.57 6.39
CA PHE A 119 -1.18 3.57 7.11
C PHE A 119 -1.65 2.12 6.92
N LYS A 120 -2.96 1.88 6.99
CA LYS A 120 -3.55 0.55 6.76
C LYS A 120 -3.13 -0.02 5.40
N MET A 121 -3.23 0.79 4.35
CA MET A 121 -2.92 0.35 3.00
C MET A 121 -1.41 0.23 2.78
N HIS A 122 -0.60 1.12 3.36
CA HIS A 122 0.86 0.94 3.36
C HIS A 122 1.26 -0.40 4.00
N ALA A 123 0.70 -0.73 5.17
CA ALA A 123 0.94 -2.01 5.83
C ALA A 123 0.50 -3.21 4.98
N THR A 124 -0.66 -3.10 4.33
CA THR A 124 -1.21 -4.14 3.44
C THR A 124 -0.29 -4.39 2.24
N LEU A 125 0.19 -3.32 1.60
CA LEU A 125 1.09 -3.37 0.46
C LEU A 125 2.46 -3.96 0.84
N LEU A 126 3.08 -3.46 1.92
CA LEU A 126 4.37 -3.98 2.40
C LEU A 126 4.28 -5.46 2.76
N ARG A 127 3.25 -5.86 3.51
CA ARG A 127 3.04 -7.28 3.85
C ARG A 127 2.93 -8.13 2.59
N THR A 128 2.18 -7.66 1.58
CA THR A 128 2.04 -8.36 0.29
C THR A 128 3.39 -8.51 -0.41
N LEU A 129 4.16 -7.42 -0.52
CA LEU A 129 5.45 -7.37 -1.21
C LEU A 129 6.56 -8.16 -0.50
N PHE A 130 6.60 -8.16 0.84
CA PHE A 130 7.57 -8.98 1.57
C PHE A 130 7.20 -10.45 1.54
N HIS A 131 5.91 -10.78 1.71
CA HIS A 131 5.49 -12.18 1.78
C HIS A 131 5.52 -12.89 0.43
N VAL A 132 5.38 -12.17 -0.70
CA VAL A 132 5.57 -12.77 -2.04
C VAL A 132 7.02 -13.23 -2.25
N VAL A 133 8.00 -12.47 -1.74
CA VAL A 133 9.41 -12.87 -1.75
C VAL A 133 9.65 -14.00 -0.75
N GLU A 134 9.17 -13.86 0.48
CA GLU A 134 9.41 -14.85 1.53
C GLU A 134 8.80 -16.22 1.22
N SER A 135 7.64 -16.24 0.56
CA SER A 135 6.99 -17.49 0.16
C SER A 135 7.66 -18.21 -1.00
N GLY A 136 8.70 -17.61 -1.61
CA GLY A 136 9.41 -18.18 -2.76
C GLY A 136 8.66 -18.05 -4.08
N GLN A 137 7.62 -17.20 -4.15
CA GLN A 137 6.89 -16.94 -5.40
C GLN A 137 7.72 -16.10 -6.39
N VAL A 138 8.67 -15.32 -5.90
CA VAL A 138 9.64 -14.59 -6.73
C VAL A 138 10.83 -15.51 -7.00
N THR A 139 10.87 -16.11 -8.18
CA THR A 139 11.89 -17.07 -8.59
C THR A 139 13.00 -16.44 -9.42
N ALA A 140 12.69 -15.36 -10.14
CA ALA A 140 13.69 -14.62 -10.88
C ALA A 140 14.53 -13.74 -9.92
N PRO A 141 15.84 -13.58 -10.14
CA PRO A 141 16.70 -12.85 -9.21
C PRO A 141 16.31 -11.37 -9.16
N LEU A 142 16.18 -10.83 -7.95
CA LEU A 142 15.92 -9.40 -7.66
C LEU A 142 17.19 -8.53 -7.67
N PHE A 143 18.34 -9.16 -7.93
CA PHE A 143 19.67 -8.59 -7.92
C PHE A 143 20.40 -8.98 -9.20
N ASP A 144 21.49 -8.28 -9.50
CA ASP A 144 22.37 -8.68 -10.59
C ASP A 144 23.26 -9.86 -10.14
N PRO A 145 23.10 -11.07 -10.71
CA PRO A 145 23.90 -12.23 -10.34
C PRO A 145 25.38 -12.09 -10.69
N ALA A 146 25.76 -11.18 -11.58
CA ALA A 146 27.16 -10.95 -11.95
C ALA A 146 27.95 -10.21 -10.86
N THR A 147 27.26 -9.44 -10.02
CA THR A 147 27.87 -8.59 -8.97
C THR A 147 27.54 -9.06 -7.56
N THR A 148 26.67 -10.06 -7.42
CA THR A 148 26.20 -10.58 -6.12
C THR A 148 26.83 -11.95 -5.82
N ALA A 149 27.14 -12.21 -4.55
CA ALA A 149 27.75 -13.47 -4.13
C ALA A 149 26.93 -14.71 -4.56
N ALA A 150 27.63 -15.76 -5.00
CA ALA A 150 27.00 -17.00 -5.42
C ALA A 150 26.17 -17.63 -4.27
N GLY A 151 24.97 -18.11 -4.59
CA GLY A 151 24.06 -18.70 -3.61
C GLY A 151 23.19 -17.70 -2.84
N THR A 152 23.33 -16.40 -3.10
CA THR A 152 22.40 -15.39 -2.55
C THR A 152 20.98 -15.67 -2.99
N THR A 153 20.05 -15.70 -2.03
CA THR A 153 18.61 -15.87 -2.30
C THR A 153 17.92 -14.50 -2.38
N ASN A 154 16.76 -14.44 -3.03
CA ASN A 154 15.94 -13.21 -3.06
C ASN A 154 15.57 -12.74 -1.64
N GLN A 155 15.31 -13.68 -0.74
CA GLN A 155 15.00 -13.44 0.67
C GLN A 155 16.17 -12.77 1.39
N GLN A 156 17.39 -13.29 1.21
CA GLN A 156 18.59 -12.75 1.83
C GLN A 156 18.91 -11.36 1.26
N PHE A 157 18.94 -11.25 -0.07
CA PHE A 157 19.21 -9.99 -0.75
C PHE A 157 18.26 -8.88 -0.31
N MET A 158 16.94 -9.17 -0.26
CA MET A 158 15.95 -8.16 0.10
C MET A 158 16.08 -7.72 1.56
N ARG A 159 16.38 -8.64 2.49
CA ARG A 159 16.65 -8.28 3.90
C ARG A 159 17.84 -7.36 4.03
N ASP A 160 18.94 -7.69 3.38
CA ASP A 160 20.17 -6.89 3.43
C ASP A 160 19.95 -5.51 2.80
N HIS A 161 19.27 -5.47 1.65
CA HIS A 161 18.95 -4.22 0.95
C HIS A 161 18.10 -3.29 1.80
N ILE A 162 17.01 -3.80 2.40
CA ILE A 162 16.14 -3.00 3.26
C ILE A 162 16.83 -2.62 4.57
N GLY A 163 17.63 -3.52 5.16
CA GLY A 163 18.42 -3.19 6.35
C GLY A 163 19.41 -2.05 6.09
N ASN A 164 20.13 -2.11 4.96
CA ASN A 164 21.07 -1.07 4.55
C ASN A 164 20.36 0.26 4.20
N LEU A 165 19.19 0.19 3.58
CA LEU A 165 18.36 1.37 3.33
C LEU A 165 18.01 2.06 4.65
N LEU A 166 17.46 1.31 5.61
CA LEU A 166 16.97 1.87 6.88
C LEU A 166 18.09 2.44 7.76
N ILE A 167 19.23 1.74 7.88
CA ILE A 167 20.36 2.24 8.69
C ILE A 167 20.96 3.51 8.08
N THR A 168 20.91 3.64 6.75
CA THR A 168 21.40 4.82 6.02
C THR A 168 20.43 5.99 6.13
N SER A 169 19.13 5.72 5.97
CA SER A 169 18.06 6.74 6.04
C SER A 169 17.81 7.24 7.47
N PHE A 170 18.01 6.38 8.49
CA PHE A 170 17.75 6.73 9.88
C PHE A 170 18.99 6.43 10.76
N PRO A 171 20.01 7.31 10.76
CA PRO A 171 21.28 7.08 11.47
C PRO A 171 21.16 6.93 13.00
N ASN A 172 20.01 7.28 13.56
CA ASN A 172 19.72 7.11 14.98
C ASN A 172 19.34 5.66 15.36
N LEU A 173 19.01 4.82 14.38
CA LEU A 173 18.68 3.42 14.62
C LEU A 173 19.95 2.62 14.91
N THR A 174 19.87 1.75 15.91
CA THR A 174 20.92 0.74 16.14
C THR A 174 20.77 -0.41 15.14
N GLN A 175 21.88 -1.09 14.84
CA GLN A 175 21.87 -2.26 13.98
C GLN A 175 20.90 -3.36 14.47
N ASN A 176 20.80 -3.55 15.79
CA ASN A 176 19.87 -4.53 16.38
C ASN A 176 18.41 -4.13 16.18
N GLN A 177 18.06 -2.84 16.26
CA GLN A 177 16.70 -2.37 15.96
C GLN A 177 16.34 -2.64 14.49
N VAL A 178 17.26 -2.35 13.56
CA VAL A 178 17.06 -2.62 12.13
C VAL A 178 16.88 -4.11 11.86
N ILE A 179 17.75 -4.97 12.39
CA ILE A 179 17.65 -6.43 12.21
C ILE A 179 16.32 -6.96 12.75
N LYS A 180 15.90 -6.54 13.95
CA LYS A 180 14.62 -6.97 14.53
C LYS A 180 13.43 -6.50 13.70
N PHE A 181 13.44 -5.24 13.25
CA PHE A 181 12.38 -4.69 12.44
C PHE A 181 12.28 -5.41 11.09
N VAL A 182 13.38 -5.53 10.36
CA VAL A 182 13.44 -6.23 9.07
C VAL A 182 13.02 -7.69 9.24
N GLY A 183 13.45 -8.38 10.30
CA GLY A 183 13.02 -9.75 10.61
C GLY A 183 11.50 -9.90 10.67
N GLY A 184 10.80 -8.97 11.34
CA GLY A 184 9.34 -8.99 11.43
C GLY A 184 8.62 -8.69 10.12
N LEU A 185 9.23 -7.92 9.20
CA LEU A 185 8.64 -7.65 7.87
C LEU A 185 8.48 -8.92 7.01
N PHE A 186 9.30 -9.94 7.27
CA PHE A 186 9.27 -11.22 6.55
C PHE A 186 8.59 -12.34 7.36
N ASP A 187 8.01 -12.08 8.54
CA ASP A 187 7.33 -13.13 9.30
C ASP A 187 5.96 -13.45 8.67
N ARG A 188 5.92 -14.55 7.91
CA ARG A 188 4.71 -15.01 7.22
C ARG A 188 3.56 -15.40 8.15
N ASN A 189 3.84 -15.68 9.43
CA ASN A 189 2.81 -16.02 10.40
C ASN A 189 2.13 -14.76 10.95
N MET A 190 2.67 -13.58 10.68
CA MET A 190 2.12 -12.31 11.10
C MET A 190 0.88 -11.98 10.27
N ASP A 191 -0.27 -11.94 10.94
CA ASP A 191 -1.51 -11.42 10.37
C ASP A 191 -1.43 -9.89 10.20
N LEU A 192 -2.36 -9.32 9.44
CA LEU A 192 -2.33 -7.88 9.14
C LEU A 192 -2.42 -7.01 10.41
N PRO A 193 -3.27 -7.31 11.41
CA PRO A 193 -3.29 -6.56 12.67
C PRO A 193 -1.94 -6.56 13.41
N THR A 194 -1.30 -7.71 13.54
CA THR A 194 0.02 -7.81 14.19
C THR A 194 1.10 -7.10 13.39
N PHE A 195 1.03 -7.20 12.05
CA PHE A 195 1.94 -6.52 11.14
C PHE A 195 1.83 -5.00 11.23
N LYS A 196 0.61 -4.46 11.31
CA LYS A 196 0.38 -3.04 11.58
C LYS A 196 0.99 -2.61 12.92
N THR A 197 0.87 -3.42 13.97
CA THR A 197 1.49 -3.12 15.26
C THR A 197 3.01 -3.11 15.16
N HIS A 198 3.62 -4.10 14.52
CA HIS A 198 5.06 -4.11 14.26
C HIS A 198 5.55 -2.86 13.52
N LEU A 199 4.80 -2.42 12.51
CA LEU A 199 5.10 -1.18 11.78
C LEU A 199 4.90 0.07 12.65
N ARG A 200 3.82 0.18 13.42
CA ARG A 200 3.57 1.31 14.33
C ARG A 200 4.67 1.45 15.37
N ASP A 201 5.07 0.35 16.00
CA ASP A 201 6.12 0.33 17.01
C ASP A 201 7.45 0.84 16.42
N PHE A 202 7.76 0.44 15.19
CA PHE A 202 8.92 0.97 14.47
C PHE A 202 8.80 2.47 14.21
N LEU A 203 7.67 2.93 13.65
CA LEU A 203 7.46 4.36 13.37
C LEU A 203 7.58 5.20 14.64
N VAL A 204 6.94 4.80 15.74
CA VAL A 204 7.02 5.51 17.04
C VAL A 204 8.45 5.53 17.58
N SER A 205 9.28 4.52 17.29
CA SER A 205 10.69 4.50 17.69
C SER A 205 11.59 5.43 16.88
N LEU A 206 11.10 5.97 15.75
CA LEU A 206 11.83 6.99 15.00
C LEU A 206 11.70 8.32 15.72
N LYS A 207 12.82 9.01 15.96
CA LYS A 207 12.84 10.36 16.55
C LYS A 207 11.93 11.36 15.82
N GLU A 208 11.71 11.13 14.54
CA GLU A 208 10.83 11.98 13.73
C GLU A 208 9.35 11.79 14.08
N PHE A 209 8.98 10.75 14.79
CA PHE A 209 7.64 10.50 15.31
C PHE A 209 7.58 10.62 16.85
N GLU A 210 8.74 10.74 17.52
CA GLU A 210 8.84 11.09 18.93
C GLU A 210 8.38 12.54 19.18
N GLY A 211 7.49 12.75 20.15
CA GLY A 211 7.02 14.09 20.55
C GLY A 211 5.91 14.69 19.69
N ASP A 212 5.37 13.95 18.71
CA ASP A 212 4.15 14.35 18.00
C ASP A 212 2.92 14.00 18.85
N ASP A 213 2.76 14.71 19.97
CA ASP A 213 1.79 14.47 21.06
C ASP A 213 0.30 14.48 20.62
N GLY A 214 0.02 14.75 19.34
CA GLY A 214 -1.29 14.57 18.72
C GLY A 214 -1.27 13.96 17.30
N GLY A 215 -0.14 13.94 16.59
CA GLY A 215 -0.11 13.55 15.18
C GLY A 215 0.01 12.05 14.94
N ASN A 216 0.29 11.20 15.94
CA ASN A 216 0.28 9.73 15.75
C ASN A 216 -1.12 9.12 15.69
N GLN A 217 -2.18 9.93 15.90
CA GLN A 217 -3.58 9.48 15.83
C GLN A 217 -3.95 8.87 14.47
N GLY A 218 -3.38 9.37 13.38
CA GLY A 218 -3.67 8.86 12.03
C GLY A 218 -3.31 7.38 11.84
N LEU A 219 -2.32 6.87 12.61
CA LEU A 219 -1.90 5.46 12.56
C LEU A 219 -2.94 4.49 13.15
N TYR A 220 -3.95 5.03 13.87
CA TYR A 220 -5.02 4.29 14.55
C TYR A 220 -6.41 4.60 13.97
N ASP A 221 -6.49 5.27 12.81
CA ASP A 221 -7.76 5.67 12.20
C ASP A 221 -8.68 4.48 11.91
N GLU A 222 -8.12 3.36 11.47
CA GLU A 222 -8.90 2.15 11.19
C GLU A 222 -9.48 1.54 12.47
N GLU A 223 -8.67 1.38 13.51
CA GLU A 223 -9.10 0.80 14.78
C GLU A 223 -10.23 1.64 15.39
N ARG A 224 -10.10 2.97 15.35
CA ARG A 224 -11.16 3.89 15.80
C ARG A 224 -12.44 3.74 14.97
N GLN A 225 -12.33 3.64 13.64
CA GLN A 225 -13.50 3.44 12.77
C GLN A 225 -14.20 2.11 13.05
N GLN A 226 -13.44 1.03 13.27
CA GLN A 226 -13.99 -0.29 13.60
C GLN A 226 -14.70 -0.27 14.96
N GLU A 227 -14.13 0.36 15.98
CA GLU A 227 -14.76 0.52 17.29
C GLU A 227 -16.08 1.30 17.19
N LEU A 228 -16.11 2.41 16.44
CA LEU A 228 -17.33 3.19 16.23
C LEU A 228 -18.41 2.39 15.51
N GLN A 229 -18.04 1.62 14.49
CA GLN A 229 -18.98 0.75 13.77
C GLN A 229 -19.55 -0.34 14.69
N GLN A 230 -18.70 -0.97 15.51
CA GLN A 230 -19.15 -1.99 16.47
C GLN A 230 -20.09 -1.39 17.52
N GLN A 231 -19.78 -0.20 18.04
CA GLN A 231 -20.65 0.51 18.97
C GLN A 231 -22.00 0.85 18.35
N GLN A 232 -22.02 1.37 17.11
CA GLN A 232 -23.26 1.66 16.38
C GLN A 232 -24.08 0.39 16.11
N GLN A 233 -23.44 -0.72 15.76
CA GLN A 233 -24.11 -2.01 15.55
C GLN A 233 -24.72 -2.54 16.86
N GLN A 234 -23.99 -2.47 17.97
CA GLN A 234 -24.49 -2.88 19.29
C GLN A 234 -25.65 -1.99 19.76
N GLU A 235 -25.56 -0.68 19.55
CA GLU A 235 -26.64 0.25 19.88
C GLU A 235 -27.88 -0.01 19.03
N THR A 236 -27.71 -0.23 17.72
CA THR A 236 -28.79 -0.57 16.79
C THR A 236 -29.47 -1.87 17.21
N ALA A 237 -28.70 -2.92 17.51
CA ALA A 237 -29.23 -4.19 18.00
C ALA A 237 -29.97 -4.03 19.34
N ARG A 238 -29.46 -3.20 20.26
CA ARG A 238 -30.13 -2.91 21.53
C ARG A 238 -31.46 -2.16 21.33
N ARG A 239 -31.50 -1.19 20.41
CA ARG A 239 -32.73 -0.44 20.07
C ARG A 239 -33.76 -1.33 19.39
N GLN A 240 -33.34 -2.29 18.55
CA GLN A 240 -34.20 -3.31 17.95
C GLN A 240 -34.79 -4.28 18.98
N ALA A 241 -34.05 -4.61 20.04
CA ALA A 241 -34.51 -5.53 21.08
C ALA A 241 -35.56 -4.95 22.04
N VAL A 242 -35.81 -3.63 22.03
CA VAL A 242 -36.76 -2.95 22.92
C VAL A 242 -37.85 -2.27 22.10
N GLY A 243 -39.07 -2.79 22.18
CA GLY A 243 -40.23 -2.24 21.48
C GLY A 243 -40.46 -0.76 21.79
N GLY A 244 -40.59 0.06 20.75
CA GLY A 244 -40.85 1.50 20.84
C GLY A 244 -39.63 2.43 20.81
N LEU A 245 -38.38 1.90 20.74
CA LEU A 245 -37.15 2.71 20.63
C LEU A 245 -36.68 2.97 19.19
N LEU A 246 -37.24 2.25 18.21
CA LEU A 246 -37.01 2.50 16.79
C LEU A 246 -38.03 3.50 16.27
N ASN A 247 -37.57 4.43 15.44
CA ASN A 247 -38.49 5.26 14.67
C ASN A 247 -39.30 4.33 13.73
N PRO A 248 -40.63 4.48 13.60
CA PRO A 248 -41.44 3.66 12.68
C PRO A 248 -40.93 3.61 11.23
N TYR A 249 -40.20 4.65 10.77
CA TYR A 249 -39.58 4.67 9.43
C TYR A 249 -38.23 3.93 9.35
N GLU A 250 -37.70 3.44 10.48
CA GLU A 250 -36.44 2.69 10.59
C GLU A 250 -36.69 1.19 10.84
N VAL A 251 -37.95 0.76 10.93
CA VAL A 251 -38.32 -0.64 11.12
C VAL A 251 -38.24 -1.34 9.76
N PRO A 252 -37.44 -2.42 9.61
CA PRO A 252 -37.44 -3.24 8.40
C PRO A 252 -38.86 -3.79 8.15
N ASP A 253 -39.34 -3.79 6.90
CA ASP A 253 -40.71 -4.20 6.52
C ASP A 253 -41.13 -5.56 7.10
N ASP A 254 -40.19 -6.49 7.29
CA ASP A 254 -40.42 -7.82 7.86
C ASP A 254 -40.80 -7.84 9.36
N MET A 255 -40.70 -6.70 10.06
CA MET A 255 -41.05 -6.54 11.49
C MET A 255 -42.28 -5.63 11.70
N ALA A 256 -42.94 -5.18 10.63
CA ALA A 256 -44.10 -4.31 10.71
C ALA A 256 -45.42 -5.04 11.08
N ASP A 257 -45.45 -6.37 10.98
CA ASP A 257 -46.66 -7.22 11.13
C ASP A 257 -46.64 -8.17 12.36
N LEU A 258 -45.77 -7.93 13.35
CA LEU A 258 -45.76 -8.64 14.65
C LEU A 258 -46.25 -7.73 15.80
#